data_AF-A0A1V9YEJ8-F1
#
_entry.id   AF-A0A1V9YEJ8-F1
#
_cell.length_a   1.000
_cell.length_b   1.000
_cell.length_c   1.000
_cell.angle_alpha   90.00
_cell.angle_beta   90.00
_cell.angle_gamma   90.00
#
_symmetry.space_group_name_H-M   'P 1'
#
loop_
_entity.id
_entity.type
_entity.pdbx_description
1 polymer ?
#
loop_
_entity_poly.entity_id
_entity_poly.type
_entity_poly.pdbx_seq_one_letter_code
_entity_poly.pdbx_strand_id
1 'polypeptide(L)'
;MKSFDIEEFRPAIRRDEMNVDNAKKELDKCVNDMNEIKRVYGEKTLSNTALFHLLHCRKSSKDDMEKIYTLFKHPVIRTVIQLKWEEFGKKMYLQQALAYSLLLMCVTQSATLKSIDGSFEIQLCVWLFMGVGLLIALCGMLLFTYEKQFTVFAVVFVASIGIWFDFYYWYDNIAHHITLHLFIRWNGFVLLCLGLYFLQIEILEFLGESYVDASNLFESLPEWINMTYFYIVNFSKQYLLKVIGRSEVVYFESYINLLQMPSFIGVTVLGCWQLISPTFNDTSQILNITLTFFLWALSIQYLEVNETAGFLIPMMRGMFDEVINFLIFYAPFQFGYSFAYFVLFQNTSVEKYSTLPQSFTTTFLVLLGQIDLEPFESLESNTLYVIGYALLASNGFIVIVLQLNILVAMMTNSIDENKSKAKRQALLSFALCIMRSEKTRGLKPLSMGSTESTSL
;
A
#
# COMPACT_ATOMS: atom_id res chain seq x y z
N MET A 1 27.22 -21.14 -30.24
CA MET A 1 26.24 -20.07 -29.93
C MET A 1 26.81 -19.30 -28.75
N LYS A 2 26.86 -17.96 -28.78
CA LYS A 2 27.36 -17.19 -27.62
C LYS A 2 26.32 -17.29 -26.50
N SER A 3 26.75 -17.60 -25.29
CA SER A 3 25.88 -17.61 -24.11
C SER A 3 25.47 -16.20 -23.70
N PHE A 4 24.41 -16.09 -22.91
CA PHE A 4 23.98 -14.83 -22.29
C PHE A 4 25.09 -14.27 -21.41
N ASP A 5 25.44 -12.99 -21.64
CA ASP A 5 26.39 -12.26 -20.80
C ASP A 5 25.69 -11.05 -20.17
N ILE A 6 25.61 -11.06 -18.85
CA ILE A 6 25.02 -9.97 -18.08
C ILE A 6 25.86 -8.69 -18.15
N GLU A 7 27.16 -8.80 -18.39
CA GLU A 7 28.07 -7.66 -18.55
C GLU A 7 27.94 -7.00 -19.93
N GLU A 8 27.38 -7.68 -20.95
CA GLU A 8 26.96 -7.07 -22.22
C GLU A 8 25.54 -6.47 -22.13
N PHE A 9 24.66 -7.10 -21.35
CA PHE A 9 23.28 -6.65 -21.13
C PHE A 9 23.20 -5.37 -20.26
N ARG A 10 24.00 -5.29 -19.17
CA ARG A 10 24.02 -4.14 -18.25
C ARG A 10 24.31 -2.79 -18.93
N PRO A 11 25.37 -2.62 -19.75
CA PRO A 11 25.66 -1.35 -20.40
C PRO A 11 24.63 -0.97 -21.47
N ALA A 12 23.93 -1.93 -22.07
CA ALA A 12 22.85 -1.66 -23.03
C ALA A 12 21.62 -0.99 -22.38
N ILE A 13 21.45 -1.16 -21.05
CA ILE A 13 20.34 -0.60 -20.27
C ILE A 13 20.79 0.60 -19.42
N ARG A 14 22.08 0.70 -19.04
CA ARG A 14 22.60 1.76 -18.16
C ARG A 14 23.15 3.02 -18.86
N ARG A 15 23.55 2.97 -20.14
CA ARG A 15 24.06 4.19 -20.81
C ARG A 15 22.93 5.21 -20.98
N ASP A 16 23.28 6.49 -21.00
CA ASP A 16 22.38 7.65 -21.14
C ASP A 16 21.40 7.57 -22.34
N GLU A 17 21.58 6.59 -23.24
CA GLU A 17 20.60 6.15 -24.22
C GLU A 17 20.40 4.63 -24.16
N MET A 18 19.19 4.20 -23.76
CA MET A 18 18.81 2.79 -23.68
C MET A 18 18.76 2.15 -25.08
N ASN A 19 19.69 1.23 -25.38
CA ASN A 19 19.75 0.51 -26.66
C ASN A 19 18.93 -0.78 -26.57
N VAL A 20 17.63 -0.65 -26.83
CA VAL A 20 16.64 -1.72 -26.76
C VAL A 20 16.97 -2.88 -27.69
N ASP A 21 17.49 -2.60 -28.89
CA ASP A 21 17.73 -3.64 -29.89
C ASP A 21 18.91 -4.54 -29.50
N ASN A 22 19.95 -3.99 -28.87
CA ASN A 22 21.03 -4.79 -28.31
C ASN A 22 20.54 -5.62 -27.11
N ALA A 23 19.74 -5.03 -26.21
CA ALA A 23 19.17 -5.76 -25.09
C ALA A 23 18.22 -6.90 -25.54
N LYS A 24 17.43 -6.68 -26.59
CA LYS A 24 16.61 -7.73 -27.23
C LYS A 24 17.46 -8.83 -27.84
N LYS A 25 18.51 -8.48 -28.61
CA LYS A 25 19.42 -9.46 -29.20
C LYS A 25 20.08 -10.35 -28.15
N GLU A 26 20.42 -9.82 -26.98
CA GLU A 26 20.94 -10.63 -25.88
C GLU A 26 19.89 -11.56 -25.28
N LEU A 27 18.66 -11.10 -25.13
CA LEU A 27 17.54 -11.93 -24.66
C LEU A 27 17.11 -12.98 -25.70
N ASP A 28 17.19 -12.67 -26.99
CA ASP A 28 16.86 -13.59 -28.09
C ASP A 28 17.74 -14.84 -28.09
N LYS A 29 18.99 -14.72 -27.60
CA LYS A 29 19.91 -15.86 -27.42
C LYS A 29 19.36 -16.90 -26.43
N CYS A 30 18.44 -16.52 -25.54
CA CYS A 30 17.93 -17.36 -24.46
C CYS A 30 16.56 -17.99 -24.74
N VAL A 31 15.90 -17.68 -25.87
CA VAL A 31 14.48 -18.00 -26.11
C VAL A 31 14.17 -19.52 -26.07
N ASN A 32 15.14 -20.36 -26.43
CA ASN A 32 14.96 -21.82 -26.53
C ASN A 32 15.88 -22.63 -25.61
N ASP A 33 16.68 -22.00 -24.75
CA ASP A 33 17.62 -22.70 -23.86
C ASP A 33 17.29 -22.42 -22.39
N MET A 34 16.75 -23.43 -21.70
CA MET A 34 16.42 -23.36 -20.28
C MET A 34 17.63 -23.13 -19.38
N ASN A 35 18.84 -23.52 -19.82
CA ASN A 35 20.06 -23.25 -19.05
C ASN A 35 20.48 -21.78 -19.15
N GLU A 36 20.24 -21.13 -20.28
CA GLU A 36 20.46 -19.69 -20.42
C GLU A 36 19.36 -18.87 -19.73
N ILE A 37 18.11 -19.35 -19.71
CA ILE A 37 17.03 -18.76 -18.90
C ILE A 37 17.37 -18.79 -17.40
N LYS A 38 18.02 -19.85 -16.90
CA LYS A 38 18.53 -19.92 -15.52
C LYS A 38 19.58 -18.83 -15.23
N ARG A 39 20.43 -18.49 -16.20
CA ARG A 39 21.40 -17.39 -16.06
C ARG A 39 20.72 -16.03 -15.99
N VAL A 40 19.66 -15.82 -16.77
CA VAL A 40 18.83 -14.59 -16.70
C VAL A 40 18.06 -14.50 -15.37
N TYR A 41 17.62 -15.64 -14.82
CA TYR A 41 16.97 -15.73 -13.50
C TYR A 41 17.90 -15.26 -12.37
N GLY A 42 19.18 -15.60 -12.47
CA GLY A 42 20.26 -15.19 -11.56
C GLY A 42 20.77 -16.32 -10.67
N GLU A 43 22.10 -16.39 -10.49
CA GLU A 43 22.76 -17.49 -9.76
C GLU A 43 23.43 -17.08 -8.44
N LYS A 44 24.01 -15.87 -8.33
CA LYS A 44 24.92 -15.52 -7.22
C LYS A 44 24.55 -14.29 -6.39
N THR A 45 24.10 -13.20 -7.01
CA THR A 45 23.80 -11.92 -6.31
C THR A 45 22.56 -11.23 -6.87
N LEU A 46 21.77 -10.60 -5.99
CA LEU A 46 20.57 -9.82 -6.34
C LEU A 46 20.87 -8.70 -7.36
N SER A 47 22.02 -8.06 -7.22
CA SER A 47 22.52 -7.00 -8.11
C SER A 47 22.91 -7.49 -9.51
N ASN A 48 23.02 -8.80 -9.72
CA ASN A 48 23.34 -9.44 -11.00
C ASN A 48 22.10 -10.14 -11.61
N THR A 49 20.90 -9.66 -11.33
CA THR A 49 19.69 -10.16 -12.02
C THR A 49 19.26 -9.19 -13.11
N ALA A 50 18.87 -9.72 -14.27
CA ALA A 50 18.39 -8.91 -15.38
C ALA A 50 17.15 -8.06 -14.97
N LEU A 51 16.28 -8.64 -14.14
CA LEU A 51 15.10 -7.99 -13.60
C LEU A 51 15.45 -6.79 -12.71
N PHE A 52 16.44 -6.91 -11.83
CA PHE A 52 16.89 -5.82 -10.97
C PHE A 52 17.40 -4.64 -11.80
N HIS A 53 18.23 -4.89 -12.82
CA HIS A 53 18.75 -3.84 -13.69
C HIS A 53 17.65 -3.17 -14.53
N LEU A 54 16.72 -3.93 -15.10
CA LEU A 54 15.56 -3.40 -15.84
C LEU A 54 14.70 -2.46 -14.98
N LEU A 55 14.52 -2.79 -13.70
CA LEU A 55 13.69 -2.01 -12.78
C LEU A 55 14.41 -0.78 -12.20
N HIS A 56 15.74 -0.82 -12.06
CA HIS A 56 16.53 0.31 -11.54
C HIS A 56 16.87 1.37 -12.61
N CYS A 57 16.75 1.06 -13.90
CA CYS A 57 16.92 2.03 -15.00
C CYS A 57 15.71 2.99 -15.18
N ARG A 58 14.74 2.95 -14.27
CA ARG A 58 13.54 3.80 -14.24
C ARG A 58 13.81 5.31 -14.18
N LYS A 59 15.06 5.74 -13.93
CA LYS A 59 15.43 7.16 -13.72
C LYS A 59 15.32 8.06 -14.94
N SER A 60 15.05 7.55 -16.15
CA SER A 60 15.06 8.36 -17.36
C SER A 60 13.68 8.53 -18.00
N SER A 61 13.57 9.58 -18.82
CA SER A 61 12.44 10.14 -19.59
C SER A 61 11.21 9.24 -19.85
N LYS A 62 10.04 9.85 -20.12
CA LYS A 62 8.81 9.12 -20.54
C LYS A 62 9.07 8.12 -21.68
N ASP A 63 10.03 8.41 -22.56
CA ASP A 63 10.43 7.54 -23.67
C ASP A 63 11.14 6.26 -23.22
N ASP A 64 11.90 6.30 -22.13
CA ASP A 64 12.63 5.13 -21.64
C ASP A 64 11.71 4.13 -20.93
N MET A 65 10.58 4.61 -20.37
CA MET A 65 9.53 3.73 -19.85
C MET A 65 8.85 2.89 -20.94
N GLU A 66 8.70 3.44 -22.15
CA GLU A 66 8.15 2.69 -23.29
C GLU A 66 9.14 1.64 -23.78
N LYS A 67 10.43 2.00 -23.86
CA LYS A 67 11.52 1.08 -24.18
C LYS A 67 11.60 -0.08 -23.18
N ILE A 68 11.58 0.20 -21.87
CA ILE A 68 11.54 -0.80 -20.80
C ILE A 68 10.34 -1.73 -20.95
N TYR A 69 9.16 -1.18 -21.27
CA TYR A 69 7.97 -1.99 -21.47
C TYR A 69 8.10 -2.96 -22.66
N THR A 70 8.78 -2.57 -23.74
CA THR A 70 9.06 -3.51 -24.84
C THR A 70 9.96 -4.67 -24.43
N LEU A 71 10.88 -4.46 -23.48
CA LEU A 71 11.72 -5.52 -22.92
C LEU A 71 10.94 -6.42 -21.96
N PHE A 72 10.02 -5.88 -21.15
CA PHE A 72 9.13 -6.70 -20.30
C PHE A 72 8.17 -7.60 -21.09
N LYS A 73 7.85 -7.23 -22.34
CA LYS A 73 7.08 -8.08 -23.26
C LYS A 73 7.88 -9.24 -23.84
N HIS A 74 9.21 -9.21 -23.72
CA HIS A 74 10.07 -10.25 -24.29
C HIS A 74 9.73 -11.62 -23.67
N PRO A 75 9.61 -12.70 -24.47
CA PRO A 75 9.20 -14.02 -23.99
C PRO A 75 10.07 -14.52 -22.83
N VAL A 76 11.40 -14.36 -22.93
CA VAL A 76 12.34 -14.78 -21.87
C VAL A 76 12.09 -14.07 -20.54
N ILE A 77 11.84 -12.75 -20.55
CA ILE A 77 11.57 -12.00 -19.32
C ILE A 77 10.22 -12.41 -18.71
N ARG A 78 9.21 -12.65 -19.55
CA ARG A 78 7.91 -13.18 -19.09
C ARG A 78 8.06 -14.56 -18.44
N THR A 79 8.81 -15.45 -19.07
CA THR A 79 9.09 -16.78 -18.51
C THR A 79 9.82 -16.69 -17.18
N VAL A 80 10.86 -15.83 -17.07
CA VAL A 80 11.58 -15.63 -15.81
C VAL A 80 10.67 -15.09 -14.71
N ILE A 81 9.82 -14.11 -15.03
CA ILE A 81 8.83 -13.55 -14.09
C ILE A 81 7.86 -14.65 -13.62
N GLN A 82 7.35 -15.46 -14.54
CA GLN A 82 6.44 -16.55 -14.22
C GLN A 82 7.10 -17.62 -13.36
N LEU A 83 8.33 -18.03 -13.69
CA LEU A 83 9.10 -18.99 -12.88
C LEU A 83 9.32 -18.47 -11.46
N LYS A 84 9.71 -17.20 -11.29
CA LYS A 84 9.86 -16.58 -9.96
C LYS A 84 8.54 -16.54 -9.19
N TRP A 85 7.43 -16.27 -9.89
CA TRP A 85 6.10 -16.26 -9.29
C TRP A 85 5.67 -17.64 -8.78
N GLU A 86 5.86 -18.68 -9.59
CA GLU A 86 5.50 -20.06 -9.27
C GLU A 86 6.38 -20.65 -8.15
N GLU A 87 7.69 -20.36 -8.16
CA GLU A 87 8.60 -20.88 -7.16
C GLU A 87 8.41 -20.25 -5.77
N PHE A 88 8.17 -18.94 -5.69
CA PHE A 88 8.08 -18.26 -4.40
C PHE A 88 7.15 -17.06 -4.35
N GLY A 89 7.00 -16.30 -5.45
CA GLY A 89 6.24 -15.06 -5.45
C GLY A 89 4.81 -15.25 -4.95
N LYS A 90 4.10 -16.26 -5.47
CA LYS A 90 2.72 -16.56 -5.07
C LYS A 90 2.60 -16.93 -3.60
N LYS A 91 3.50 -17.77 -3.09
CA LYS A 91 3.51 -18.20 -1.69
C LYS A 91 3.74 -17.02 -0.75
N MET A 92 4.75 -16.21 -1.02
CA MET A 92 5.10 -15.05 -0.20
C MET A 92 4.00 -13.99 -0.23
N TYR A 93 3.46 -13.71 -1.42
CA TYR A 93 2.33 -12.79 -1.59
C TYR A 93 1.11 -13.24 -0.77
N LEU A 94 0.71 -14.52 -0.87
CA LEU A 94 -0.43 -15.05 -0.11
C LEU A 94 -0.17 -15.00 1.40
N GLN A 95 1.05 -15.32 1.85
CA GLN A 95 1.43 -15.21 3.26
C GLN A 95 1.32 -13.76 3.76
N GLN A 96 1.85 -12.80 2.99
CA GLN A 96 1.76 -11.39 3.33
C GLN A 96 0.32 -10.90 3.33
N ALA A 97 -0.50 -11.27 2.34
CA ALA A 97 -1.90 -10.87 2.26
C ALA A 97 -2.73 -11.43 3.43
N LEU A 98 -2.52 -12.69 3.81
CA LEU A 98 -3.16 -13.30 4.98
C LEU A 98 -2.70 -12.66 6.30
N ALA A 99 -1.40 -12.42 6.46
CA ALA A 99 -0.85 -11.73 7.63
C ALA A 99 -1.36 -10.29 7.74
N TYR A 100 -1.51 -9.61 6.59
CA TYR A 100 -2.06 -8.26 6.54
C TYR A 100 -3.56 -8.24 6.86
N SER A 101 -4.31 -9.25 6.38
CA SER A 101 -5.72 -9.41 6.74
C SER A 101 -5.89 -9.64 8.25
N LEU A 102 -5.01 -10.43 8.86
CA LEU A 102 -4.97 -10.62 10.30
C LEU A 102 -4.62 -9.31 11.03
N LEU A 103 -3.68 -8.53 10.51
CA LEU A 103 -3.33 -7.21 11.04
C LEU A 103 -4.52 -6.25 11.00
N LEU A 104 -5.21 -6.15 9.86
CA LEU A 104 -6.40 -5.32 9.69
C LEU A 104 -7.52 -5.72 10.65
N MET A 105 -7.72 -7.02 10.83
CA MET A 105 -8.67 -7.53 11.81
C MET A 105 -8.27 -7.07 13.22
N CYS A 106 -7.04 -7.35 13.66
CA CYS A 106 -6.60 -7.03 15.02
C CYS A 106 -6.62 -5.52 15.32
N VAL A 107 -6.26 -4.66 14.37
CA VAL A 107 -6.28 -3.20 14.56
C VAL A 107 -7.72 -2.67 14.59
N THR A 108 -8.62 -3.23 13.78
CA THR A 108 -10.05 -2.86 13.79
C THR A 108 -10.72 -3.31 15.09
N GLN A 109 -10.39 -4.51 15.58
CA GLN A 109 -10.84 -4.99 16.89
C GLN A 109 -10.33 -4.08 18.01
N SER A 110 -9.05 -3.72 17.97
CA SER A 110 -8.45 -2.76 18.89
C SER A 110 -9.18 -1.41 18.90
N ALA A 111 -9.51 -0.86 17.72
CA ALA A 111 -10.18 0.43 17.59
C ALA A 111 -11.65 0.42 18.02
N THR A 112 -12.32 -0.72 17.95
CA THR A 112 -13.75 -0.85 18.32
C THR A 112 -13.97 -1.08 19.82
N LEU A 113 -12.93 -1.45 20.57
CA LEU A 113 -12.99 -1.54 22.02
C LEU A 113 -13.01 -0.13 22.62
N LYS A 114 -14.15 0.26 23.21
CA LYS A 114 -14.39 1.63 23.69
C LYS A 114 -14.35 1.79 25.22
N SER A 115 -14.60 0.74 25.99
CA SER A 115 -14.62 0.81 27.46
C SER A 115 -14.33 -0.54 28.10
N ILE A 116 -13.89 -0.52 29.37
CA ILE A 116 -13.60 -1.71 30.18
C ILE A 116 -14.90 -2.47 30.55
N ASP A 117 -16.03 -1.75 30.60
CA ASP A 117 -17.34 -2.30 30.99
C ASP A 117 -18.21 -2.72 29.79
N GLY A 118 -17.70 -2.55 28.56
CA GLY A 118 -18.42 -2.88 27.34
C GLY A 118 -18.46 -4.39 27.09
N SER A 119 -19.57 -4.88 26.53
CA SER A 119 -19.65 -6.24 26.00
C SER A 119 -18.64 -6.42 24.86
N PHE A 120 -17.69 -7.33 25.03
CA PHE A 120 -16.70 -7.68 24.00
C PHE A 120 -17.01 -9.00 23.28
N GLU A 121 -18.22 -9.54 23.49
CA GLU A 121 -18.66 -10.84 22.96
C GLU A 121 -18.58 -10.92 21.43
N ILE A 122 -18.95 -9.84 20.73
CA ILE A 122 -18.87 -9.74 19.28
C ILE A 122 -17.41 -9.74 18.82
N GLN A 123 -16.56 -8.98 19.49
CA GLN A 123 -15.13 -8.88 19.20
C GLN A 123 -14.44 -10.23 19.41
N LEU A 124 -14.77 -10.93 20.49
CA LEU A 124 -14.28 -12.28 20.77
C LEU A 124 -14.77 -13.27 19.72
N CYS A 125 -16.05 -13.23 19.35
CA CYS A 125 -16.64 -14.04 18.30
C CYS A 125 -15.90 -13.86 16.97
N VAL A 126 -15.69 -12.62 16.52
CA VAL A 126 -14.93 -12.33 15.30
C VAL A 126 -13.49 -12.86 15.41
N TRP A 127 -12.84 -12.71 16.55
CA TRP A 127 -11.47 -13.20 16.75
C TRP A 127 -11.38 -14.73 16.66
N LEU A 128 -12.32 -15.46 17.28
CA LEU A 128 -12.38 -16.92 17.25
C LEU A 128 -12.66 -17.45 15.85
N PHE A 129 -13.62 -16.88 15.13
CA PHE A 129 -14.00 -17.38 13.81
C PHE A 129 -13.05 -16.90 12.70
N MET A 130 -12.82 -15.59 12.60
CA MET A 130 -12.01 -15.01 11.53
C MET A 130 -10.51 -15.07 11.86
N GLY A 131 -10.13 -14.73 13.09
CA GLY A 131 -8.73 -14.68 13.51
C GLY A 131 -8.07 -16.06 13.48
N VAL A 132 -8.70 -17.07 14.08
CA VAL A 132 -8.18 -18.44 14.06
C VAL A 132 -8.20 -19.01 12.63
N GLY A 133 -9.24 -18.75 11.84
CA GLY A 133 -9.29 -19.11 10.43
C GLY A 133 -8.10 -18.57 9.63
N LEU A 134 -7.75 -17.30 9.84
CA LEU A 134 -6.58 -16.67 9.21
C LEU A 134 -5.25 -17.26 9.72
N LEU A 135 -5.14 -17.60 11.01
CA LEU A 135 -3.96 -18.27 11.57
C LEU A 135 -3.77 -19.68 10.99
N ILE A 136 -4.85 -20.46 10.84
CA ILE A 136 -4.82 -21.78 10.20
C ILE A 136 -4.38 -21.62 8.75
N ALA A 137 -4.93 -20.64 8.02
CA ALA A 137 -4.52 -20.38 6.65
C ALA A 137 -3.03 -20.03 6.56
N LEU A 138 -2.51 -19.19 7.46
CA LEU A 138 -1.08 -18.87 7.55
C LEU A 138 -0.22 -20.10 7.84
N CYS A 139 -0.63 -20.96 8.77
CA CYS A 139 0.04 -22.24 9.04
C CYS A 139 0.00 -23.17 7.82
N GLY A 140 -1.14 -23.24 7.12
CA GLY A 140 -1.31 -23.99 5.88
C GLY A 140 -0.35 -23.52 4.78
N MET A 141 -0.03 -22.23 4.74
CA MET A 141 0.96 -21.71 3.80
C MET A 141 2.37 -22.27 4.01
N LEU A 142 2.71 -22.80 5.19
CA LEU A 142 4.01 -23.48 5.39
C LEU A 142 4.12 -24.70 4.47
N LEU A 143 3.04 -25.46 4.32
CA LEU A 143 2.94 -26.66 3.47
C LEU A 143 2.67 -26.33 1.99
N PHE A 144 2.43 -25.05 1.66
CA PHE A 144 2.12 -24.63 0.31
C PHE A 144 3.29 -24.89 -0.65
N THR A 145 3.01 -25.67 -1.69
CA THR A 145 3.77 -25.77 -2.94
C THR A 145 2.81 -25.51 -4.11
N TYR A 146 3.30 -24.94 -5.20
CA TYR A 146 2.47 -24.54 -6.34
C TYR A 146 1.68 -25.73 -6.92
N GLU A 147 2.32 -26.89 -7.05
CA GLU A 147 1.71 -28.13 -7.55
C GLU A 147 0.56 -28.63 -6.66
N LYS A 148 0.65 -28.42 -5.34
CA LYS A 148 -0.34 -28.91 -4.36
C LYS A 148 -1.32 -27.82 -3.90
N GLN A 149 -1.41 -26.71 -4.63
CA GLN A 149 -2.22 -25.55 -4.22
C GLN A 149 -3.67 -25.93 -3.87
N PHE A 150 -4.33 -26.73 -4.71
CA PHE A 150 -5.73 -27.10 -4.50
C PHE A 150 -5.91 -27.95 -3.25
N THR A 151 -5.00 -28.93 -3.03
CA THR A 151 -5.04 -29.80 -1.86
C THR A 151 -4.82 -29.01 -0.57
N VAL A 152 -3.85 -28.09 -0.55
CA VAL A 152 -3.60 -27.25 0.63
C VAL A 152 -4.80 -26.34 0.92
N PHE A 153 -5.40 -25.72 -0.10
CA PHE A 153 -6.61 -24.91 0.09
C PHE A 153 -7.79 -25.75 0.60
N ALA A 154 -8.00 -26.95 0.07
CA ALA A 154 -9.06 -27.85 0.53
C ALA A 154 -8.85 -28.27 1.99
N VAL A 155 -7.62 -28.64 2.38
CA VAL A 155 -7.28 -29.00 3.77
C VAL A 155 -7.49 -27.82 4.70
N VAL A 156 -7.00 -26.63 4.35
CA VAL A 156 -7.21 -25.40 5.14
C VAL A 156 -8.70 -25.09 5.27
N PHE A 157 -9.48 -25.21 4.19
CA PHE A 157 -10.91 -24.95 4.21
C PHE A 157 -11.68 -25.92 5.11
N VAL A 158 -11.42 -27.22 4.99
CA VAL A 158 -12.03 -28.25 5.84
C VAL A 158 -11.62 -28.06 7.31
N ALA A 159 -10.35 -27.74 7.57
CA ALA A 159 -9.88 -27.45 8.93
C ALA A 159 -10.56 -26.22 9.53
N SER A 160 -10.71 -25.14 8.75
CA SER A 160 -11.41 -23.93 9.17
C SER A 160 -12.89 -24.18 9.46
N ILE A 161 -13.57 -25.02 8.67
CA ILE A 161 -14.97 -25.41 8.93
C ILE A 161 -15.07 -26.24 10.21
N GLY A 162 -14.18 -27.22 10.40
CA GLY A 162 -14.17 -28.05 11.61
C GLY A 162 -14.03 -27.20 12.87
N ILE A 163 -13.06 -26.29 12.86
CA ILE A 163 -12.80 -25.37 13.98
C ILE A 163 -13.95 -24.39 14.18
N TRP A 164 -14.64 -23.99 13.12
CA TRP A 164 -15.86 -23.17 13.23
C TRP A 164 -16.95 -23.90 14.02
N PHE A 165 -17.20 -25.18 13.72
CA PHE A 165 -18.19 -25.97 14.48
C PHE A 165 -17.76 -26.19 15.93
N ASP A 166 -16.47 -26.45 16.16
CA ASP A 166 -15.93 -26.61 17.52
C ASP A 166 -16.11 -25.33 18.34
N PHE A 167 -15.76 -24.16 17.80
CA PHE A 167 -15.96 -22.90 18.52
C PHE A 167 -17.42 -22.56 18.73
N TYR A 168 -18.31 -22.89 17.79
CA TYR A 168 -19.74 -22.68 17.98
C TYR A 168 -20.27 -23.51 19.15
N TYR A 169 -19.85 -24.77 19.29
CA TYR A 169 -20.28 -25.64 20.39
C TYR A 169 -19.70 -25.22 21.75
N TRP A 170 -18.46 -24.74 21.78
CA TRP A 170 -17.74 -24.39 23.02
C TRP A 170 -17.78 -22.90 23.36
N TYR A 171 -18.50 -22.07 22.58
CA TYR A 171 -18.48 -20.61 22.71
C TYR A 171 -18.81 -20.13 24.12
N ASP A 172 -19.92 -20.62 24.68
CA ASP A 172 -20.37 -20.19 26.01
C ASP A 172 -19.31 -20.48 27.06
N ASN A 173 -18.67 -21.64 27.01
CA ASN A 173 -17.61 -21.99 27.95
C ASN A 173 -16.38 -21.07 27.79
N ILE A 174 -15.99 -20.74 26.56
CA ILE A 174 -14.85 -19.85 26.28
C ILE A 174 -15.14 -18.42 26.75
N ALA A 175 -16.35 -17.91 26.49
CA ALA A 175 -16.77 -16.57 26.87
C ALA A 175 -16.74 -16.34 28.39
N HIS A 176 -17.07 -17.37 29.19
CA HIS A 176 -17.03 -17.28 30.65
C HIS A 176 -15.60 -17.24 31.23
N HIS A 177 -14.61 -17.80 30.53
CA HIS A 177 -13.23 -17.91 31.04
C HIS A 177 -12.32 -16.76 30.59
N ILE A 178 -12.63 -16.10 29.48
CA ILE A 178 -11.80 -15.02 28.94
C ILE A 178 -12.20 -13.69 29.58
N THR A 179 -11.27 -13.06 30.29
CA THR A 179 -11.44 -11.68 30.76
C THR A 179 -11.08 -10.69 29.66
N LEU A 180 -11.72 -9.52 29.66
CA LEU A 180 -11.42 -8.45 28.69
C LEU A 180 -9.93 -8.08 28.68
N HIS A 181 -9.29 -8.02 29.86
CA HIS A 181 -7.86 -7.71 29.95
C HIS A 181 -6.98 -8.75 29.27
N LEU A 182 -7.33 -10.04 29.38
CA LEU A 182 -6.62 -11.11 28.70
C LEU A 182 -6.79 -11.01 27.18
N PHE A 183 -8.01 -10.71 26.72
CA PHE A 183 -8.30 -10.50 25.30
C PHE A 183 -7.50 -9.34 24.71
N ILE A 184 -7.47 -8.18 25.38
CA ILE A 184 -6.70 -7.01 24.94
C ILE A 184 -5.20 -7.34 24.85
N ARG A 185 -4.65 -8.02 25.86
CA ARG A 185 -3.22 -8.41 25.85
C ARG A 185 -2.92 -9.39 24.74
N TRP A 186 -3.80 -10.35 24.49
CA TRP A 186 -3.63 -11.32 23.42
C TRP A 186 -3.68 -10.66 22.04
N ASN A 187 -4.66 -9.79 21.81
CA ASN A 187 -4.73 -9.01 20.57
C ASN A 187 -3.51 -8.09 20.40
N GLY A 188 -3.07 -7.43 21.48
CA GLY A 188 -1.86 -6.59 21.50
C GLY A 188 -0.58 -7.37 21.20
N PHE A 189 -0.46 -8.61 21.71
CA PHE A 189 0.65 -9.51 21.41
C PHE A 189 0.70 -9.85 19.92
N VAL A 190 -0.43 -10.24 19.34
CA VAL A 190 -0.53 -10.54 17.90
C VAL A 190 -0.24 -9.30 17.05
N LEU A 191 -0.76 -8.13 17.43
CA LEU A 191 -0.43 -6.86 16.77
C LEU A 191 1.06 -6.54 16.82
N LEU A 192 1.72 -6.76 17.96
CA LEU A 192 3.16 -6.55 18.09
C LEU A 192 3.94 -7.49 17.16
N CYS A 193 3.61 -8.78 17.14
CA CYS A 193 4.27 -9.74 16.25
C CYS A 193 4.08 -9.38 14.77
N LEU A 194 2.86 -8.98 14.37
CA LEU A 194 2.57 -8.57 12.99
C LEU A 194 3.24 -7.24 12.63
N GLY A 195 3.24 -6.27 13.54
CA GLY A 195 3.92 -4.98 13.37
C GLY A 195 5.41 -5.18 13.13
N LEU A 196 6.07 -6.00 13.96
CA LEU A 196 7.48 -6.36 13.79
C LEU A 196 7.75 -7.13 12.49
N TYR A 197 6.86 -8.06 12.12
CA TYR A 197 6.98 -8.82 10.87
C TYR A 197 6.95 -7.92 9.63
N PHE A 198 5.97 -7.00 9.53
CA PHE A 198 5.88 -6.08 8.40
C PHE A 198 6.99 -5.03 8.42
N LEU A 199 7.36 -4.53 9.61
CA LEU A 199 8.49 -3.62 9.74
C LEU A 199 9.80 -4.28 9.27
N GLN A 200 10.02 -5.55 9.58
CA GLN A 200 11.19 -6.30 9.11
C GLN A 200 11.21 -6.40 7.58
N ILE A 201 10.08 -6.65 6.93
CA ILE A 201 9.98 -6.73 5.47
C ILE A 201 10.36 -5.39 4.83
N GLU A 202 9.79 -4.29 5.33
CA GLU A 202 10.07 -2.95 4.80
C GLU A 202 11.53 -2.55 4.99
N ILE A 203 12.13 -2.92 6.13
CA ILE A 203 13.56 -2.70 6.38
C ILE A 203 14.41 -3.47 5.38
N LEU A 204 14.08 -4.74 5.11
CA LEU A 204 14.79 -5.54 4.13
C LEU A 204 14.63 -5.00 2.70
N GLU A 205 13.47 -4.43 2.36
CA GLU A 205 13.26 -3.77 1.08
C GLU A 205 14.11 -2.50 0.95
N PHE A 206 14.13 -1.65 1.99
CA PHE A 206 14.95 -0.44 2.05
C PHE A 206 16.46 -0.76 1.95
N LEU A 207 16.92 -1.80 2.66
CA LEU A 207 18.30 -2.28 2.57
C LEU A 207 18.59 -2.86 1.19
N GLY A 208 17.67 -3.62 0.58
CA GLY A 208 17.85 -4.18 -0.77
C GLY A 208 18.07 -3.12 -1.86
N GLU A 209 17.63 -1.89 -1.64
CA GLU A 209 17.88 -0.76 -2.55
C GLU A 209 19.15 0.01 -2.23
N SER A 210 19.46 0.17 -0.94
CA SER A 210 20.56 1.05 -0.50
C SER A 210 21.87 0.30 -0.23
N TYR A 211 21.84 -1.01 -0.02
CA TYR A 211 23.02 -1.82 0.31
C TYR A 211 23.95 -2.03 -0.90
N VAL A 212 23.44 -1.87 -2.13
CA VAL A 212 24.28 -1.88 -3.35
C VAL A 212 25.30 -0.73 -3.35
N ASP A 213 25.00 0.38 -2.68
CA ASP A 213 25.90 1.55 -2.56
C ASP A 213 26.62 1.63 -1.20
N ALA A 214 26.13 0.93 -0.17
CA ALA A 214 26.57 1.11 1.23
C ALA A 214 27.58 0.09 1.77
N SER A 215 27.91 -0.97 1.03
CA SER A 215 28.89 -1.99 1.47
C SER A 215 30.29 -1.43 1.76
N ASN A 216 30.56 -0.16 1.45
CA ASN A 216 31.88 0.46 1.51
C ASN A 216 32.01 1.57 2.57
N LEU A 217 31.01 1.84 3.40
CA LEU A 217 31.04 3.01 4.29
C LEU A 217 31.92 2.86 5.55
N PHE A 218 32.00 1.66 6.13
CA PHE A 218 32.85 1.40 7.31
C PHE A 218 33.31 -0.07 7.33
N GLU A 219 34.41 -0.39 6.61
CA GLU A 219 35.00 -1.74 6.58
C GLU A 219 35.49 -2.24 7.95
N SER A 220 35.63 -1.36 8.95
CA SER A 220 36.26 -1.67 10.25
C SER A 220 35.29 -1.97 11.40
N LEU A 221 33.98 -1.85 11.21
CA LEU A 221 32.98 -2.07 12.26
C LEU A 221 32.26 -3.41 12.11
N PRO A 222 31.84 -4.05 13.23
CA PRO A 222 30.93 -5.19 13.19
C PRO A 222 29.67 -4.89 12.38
N GLU A 223 29.24 -5.83 11.53
CA GLU A 223 28.09 -5.66 10.62
C GLU A 223 26.82 -5.15 11.32
N TRP A 224 26.55 -5.60 12.55
CA TRP A 224 25.38 -5.20 13.31
C TRP A 224 25.41 -3.71 13.73
N ILE A 225 26.60 -3.14 13.99
CA ILE A 225 26.76 -1.72 14.34
C ILE A 225 26.55 -0.86 13.09
N ASN A 226 27.14 -1.27 11.96
CA ASN A 226 26.93 -0.61 10.68
C ASN A 226 25.46 -0.65 10.26
N MET A 227 24.79 -1.80 10.43
CA MET A 227 23.35 -1.93 10.19
C MET A 227 22.52 -1.02 11.11
N THR A 228 22.87 -0.94 12.39
CA THR A 228 22.14 -0.09 13.36
C THR A 228 22.34 1.40 13.06
N TYR A 229 23.56 1.82 12.74
CA TYR A 229 23.87 3.21 12.35
C TYR A 229 23.16 3.58 11.05
N PHE A 230 23.21 2.70 10.05
CA PHE A 230 22.51 2.88 8.78
C PHE A 230 21.00 3.00 9.00
N TYR A 231 20.43 2.16 9.86
CA TYR A 231 19.01 2.17 10.18
C TYR A 231 18.57 3.43 10.92
N ILE A 232 19.25 3.85 12.00
CA ILE A 232 18.77 4.98 12.80
C ILE A 232 19.09 6.31 12.12
N VAL A 233 20.30 6.45 11.59
CA VAL A 233 20.80 7.75 11.11
C VAL A 233 20.47 7.95 9.64
N ASN A 234 20.77 6.97 8.78
CA ASN A 234 20.59 7.15 7.33
C ASN A 234 19.10 7.14 6.94
N PHE A 235 18.30 6.25 7.53
CA PHE A 235 16.85 6.25 7.30
C PHE A 235 16.21 7.58 7.73
N SER A 236 16.44 8.01 8.98
CA SER A 236 15.84 9.25 9.49
C SER A 236 16.27 10.47 8.68
N LYS A 237 17.55 10.53 8.30
CA LYS A 237 18.08 11.57 7.42
C LYS A 237 17.38 11.55 6.06
N GLN A 238 17.28 10.40 5.41
CA GLN A 238 16.68 10.29 4.07
C GLN A 238 15.17 10.54 4.08
N TYR A 239 14.46 10.07 5.11
CA TYR A 239 13.04 10.36 5.31
C TYR A 239 12.81 11.86 5.46
N LEU A 240 13.56 12.53 6.35
CA LEU A 240 13.47 13.97 6.55
C LEU A 240 13.83 14.75 5.27
N LEU A 241 14.91 14.35 4.60
CA LEU A 241 15.33 14.96 3.34
C LEU A 241 14.24 14.85 2.27
N LYS A 242 13.49 13.74 2.23
CA LYS A 242 12.35 13.62 1.32
C LYS A 242 11.15 14.45 1.72
N VAL A 243 10.80 14.52 3.00
CA VAL A 243 9.73 15.41 3.47
C VAL A 243 10.05 16.88 3.13
N ILE A 244 11.33 17.23 3.11
CA ILE A 244 11.86 18.54 2.70
C ILE A 244 11.94 18.70 1.16
N GLY A 245 11.62 17.64 0.39
CA GLY A 245 11.58 17.67 -1.08
C GLY A 245 12.90 17.35 -1.78
N ARG A 246 13.91 16.84 -1.06
CA ARG A 246 15.24 16.48 -1.61
C ARG A 246 15.56 15.02 -1.33
N SER A 247 15.04 14.10 -2.13
CA SER A 247 15.29 12.66 -1.96
C SER A 247 16.27 12.15 -3.01
N GLU A 248 17.39 11.56 -2.57
CA GLU A 248 18.33 10.85 -3.46
C GLU A 248 17.98 9.36 -3.61
N VAL A 249 17.17 8.82 -2.70
CA VAL A 249 16.87 7.37 -2.62
C VAL A 249 15.54 7.01 -3.28
N VAL A 250 15.60 5.96 -4.11
CA VAL A 250 14.51 5.46 -4.96
C VAL A 250 13.34 4.92 -4.13
N TYR A 251 13.62 4.25 -3.02
CA TYR A 251 12.61 3.62 -2.14
C TYR A 251 11.48 4.58 -1.77
N PHE A 252 11.83 5.79 -1.34
CA PHE A 252 10.82 6.73 -0.86
C PHE A 252 10.07 7.42 -2.01
N GLU A 253 10.42 7.25 -3.30
CA GLU A 253 9.70 7.89 -4.44
C GLU A 253 8.26 7.40 -4.57
N SER A 254 7.96 6.26 -3.96
CA SER A 254 6.60 5.79 -3.77
C SER A 254 5.95 6.51 -2.58
N TYR A 255 4.86 7.25 -2.83
CA TYR A 255 4.01 7.82 -1.76
C TYR A 255 3.47 6.75 -0.80
N ILE A 256 3.27 5.53 -1.31
CA ILE A 256 2.80 4.39 -0.53
C ILE A 256 3.86 3.99 0.51
N ASN A 257 5.12 3.84 0.11
CA ASN A 257 6.22 3.47 1.00
C ASN A 257 6.46 4.55 2.08
N LEU A 258 6.26 5.82 1.73
CA LEU A 258 6.33 6.94 2.69
C LEU A 258 5.29 6.81 3.80
N LEU A 259 4.09 6.32 3.49
CA LEU A 259 3.00 6.14 4.45
C LEU A 259 3.07 4.82 5.21
N GLN A 260 3.58 3.76 4.57
CA GLN A 260 3.65 2.41 5.13
C GLN A 260 4.56 2.30 6.35
N MET A 261 5.78 2.81 6.24
CA MET A 261 6.77 2.69 7.31
C MET A 261 6.30 3.34 8.63
N PRO A 262 5.85 4.61 8.63
CA PRO A 262 5.26 5.21 9.84
C PRO A 262 4.06 4.45 10.38
N SER A 263 3.22 3.88 9.51
CA SER A 263 2.04 3.10 9.92
C SER A 263 2.46 1.82 10.66
N PHE A 264 3.43 1.06 10.16
CA PHE A 264 3.90 -0.16 10.82
C PHE A 264 4.68 0.12 12.13
N ILE A 265 5.41 1.23 12.18
CA ILE A 265 6.00 1.72 13.44
C ILE A 265 4.89 2.03 14.45
N GLY A 266 3.83 2.73 14.02
CA GLY A 266 2.67 3.04 14.86
C GLY A 266 1.96 1.79 15.38
N VAL A 267 1.78 0.77 14.54
CA VAL A 267 1.23 -0.55 14.95
C VAL A 267 2.10 -1.19 16.04
N THR A 268 3.41 -1.16 15.87
CA THR A 268 4.35 -1.75 16.83
C THR A 268 4.25 -1.02 18.19
N VAL A 269 4.20 0.31 18.17
CA VAL A 269 3.98 1.13 19.37
C VAL A 269 2.64 0.81 20.03
N LEU A 270 1.58 0.67 19.25
CA LEU A 270 0.25 0.32 19.74
C LEU A 270 0.23 -1.07 20.39
N GLY A 271 0.85 -2.08 19.77
CA GLY A 271 0.97 -3.43 20.33
C GLY A 271 1.72 -3.44 21.67
N CYS A 272 2.86 -2.74 21.74
CA CYS A 272 3.60 -2.56 22.99
C CYS A 272 2.76 -1.85 24.07
N TRP A 273 2.02 -0.81 23.69
CA TRP A 273 1.17 -0.06 24.61
C TRP A 273 0.10 -0.96 25.24
N GLN A 274 -0.59 -1.77 24.43
CA GLN A 274 -1.65 -2.68 24.90
C GLN A 274 -1.15 -3.79 25.82
N LEU A 275 0.09 -4.23 25.65
CA LEU A 275 0.72 -5.22 26.52
C LEU A 275 1.05 -4.65 27.90
N ILE A 276 1.57 -3.41 27.93
CA ILE A 276 1.99 -2.74 29.16
C ILE A 276 0.77 -2.22 29.95
N SER A 277 -0.12 -1.48 29.27
CA SER A 277 -1.26 -0.81 29.89
C SER A 277 -2.52 -0.98 29.04
N PRO A 278 -3.43 -1.91 29.40
CA PRO A 278 -4.73 -2.08 28.74
C PRO A 278 -5.71 -0.99 29.20
N THR A 279 -5.38 0.28 28.92
CA THR A 279 -6.15 1.47 29.31
C THR A 279 -6.65 2.23 28.08
N PHE A 280 -7.91 2.67 28.13
CA PHE A 280 -8.54 3.46 27.07
C PHE A 280 -8.31 4.95 27.32
N ASN A 281 -7.22 5.49 26.77
CA ASN A 281 -6.95 6.95 26.80
C ASN A 281 -7.28 7.56 25.43
N ASP A 282 -7.67 8.84 25.40
CA ASP A 282 -7.98 9.58 24.16
C ASP A 282 -6.84 9.49 23.13
N THR A 283 -5.59 9.58 23.58
CA THR A 283 -4.42 9.43 22.70
C THR A 283 -4.35 8.05 22.03
N SER A 284 -4.70 6.99 22.77
CA SER A 284 -4.72 5.63 22.23
C SER A 284 -5.87 5.46 21.23
N GLN A 285 -7.02 6.09 21.47
CA GLN A 285 -8.14 6.06 20.53
C GLN A 285 -7.82 6.80 19.24
N ILE A 286 -7.21 7.99 19.32
CA ILE A 286 -6.78 8.76 18.14
C ILE A 286 -5.78 7.94 17.31
N LEU A 287 -4.80 7.32 17.97
CA LEU A 287 -3.81 6.47 17.29
C LEU A 287 -4.48 5.27 16.61
N ASN A 288 -5.39 4.57 17.31
CA ASN A 288 -6.14 3.44 16.77
C ASN A 288 -6.97 3.81 15.54
N ILE A 289 -7.73 4.91 15.60
CA ILE A 289 -8.58 5.36 14.47
C ILE A 289 -7.70 5.72 13.28
N THR A 290 -6.63 6.49 13.52
CA THR A 290 -5.69 6.93 12.49
C THR A 290 -5.03 5.74 11.80
N LEU A 291 -4.49 4.79 12.58
CA LEU A 291 -3.87 3.59 12.03
C LEU A 291 -4.86 2.70 11.29
N THR A 292 -6.07 2.53 11.82
CA THR A 292 -7.13 1.75 11.17
C THR A 292 -7.43 2.32 9.79
N PHE A 293 -7.65 3.63 9.68
CA PHE A 293 -7.91 4.29 8.41
C PHE A 293 -6.76 4.09 7.41
N PHE A 294 -5.53 4.39 7.82
CA PHE A 294 -4.38 4.29 6.91
C PHE A 294 -4.08 2.85 6.49
N LEU A 295 -4.18 1.87 7.39
CA LEU A 295 -3.94 0.47 7.04
C LEU A 295 -5.01 -0.08 6.09
N TRP A 296 -6.28 0.27 6.29
CA TRP A 296 -7.33 -0.08 5.31
C TRP A 296 -7.09 0.59 3.95
N ALA A 297 -6.67 1.86 3.91
CA ALA A 297 -6.32 2.51 2.65
C ALA A 297 -5.11 1.84 1.98
N LEU A 298 -4.09 1.45 2.76
CA LEU A 298 -2.91 0.75 2.28
C LEU A 298 -3.21 -0.68 1.80
N SER A 299 -4.31 -1.30 2.25
CA SER A 299 -4.70 -2.65 1.81
C SER A 299 -4.95 -2.75 0.31
N ILE A 300 -5.29 -1.63 -0.34
CA ILE A 300 -5.47 -1.52 -1.80
C ILE A 300 -4.24 -2.03 -2.55
N GLN A 301 -3.04 -1.90 -2.00
CA GLN A 301 -1.81 -2.39 -2.64
C GLN A 301 -1.84 -3.89 -2.95
N TYR A 302 -2.53 -4.70 -2.15
CA TYR A 302 -2.58 -6.14 -2.39
C TYR A 302 -3.42 -6.46 -3.64
N LEU A 303 -4.27 -5.53 -4.11
CA LEU A 303 -4.99 -5.71 -5.37
C LEU A 303 -4.08 -5.57 -6.62
N GLU A 304 -2.82 -5.12 -6.45
CA GLU A 304 -1.83 -4.93 -7.53
C GLU A 304 -1.56 -6.22 -8.32
N VAL A 305 -1.65 -7.37 -7.67
CA VAL A 305 -1.40 -8.69 -8.27
C VAL A 305 -2.57 -9.17 -9.14
N ASN A 306 -3.78 -8.67 -8.91
CA ASN A 306 -4.93 -9.12 -9.67
C ASN A 306 -4.94 -8.47 -11.06
N GLU A 307 -5.01 -9.28 -12.12
CA GLU A 307 -5.04 -8.80 -13.51
C GLU A 307 -6.18 -7.81 -13.79
N THR A 308 -7.32 -7.93 -13.10
CA THR A 308 -8.48 -7.06 -13.30
C THR A 308 -8.43 -5.78 -12.46
N ALA A 309 -7.80 -5.81 -11.28
CA ALA A 309 -7.80 -4.68 -10.34
C ALA A 309 -6.46 -3.93 -10.32
N GLY A 310 -5.36 -4.58 -10.69
CA GLY A 310 -4.01 -4.03 -10.58
C GLY A 310 -3.77 -2.80 -11.46
N PHE A 311 -4.50 -2.65 -12.57
CA PHE A 311 -4.42 -1.43 -13.39
C PHE A 311 -5.20 -0.24 -12.79
N LEU A 312 -6.12 -0.48 -11.85
CA LEU A 312 -6.89 0.59 -11.22
C LEU A 312 -6.02 1.43 -10.27
N ILE A 313 -5.02 0.84 -9.61
CA ILE A 313 -4.16 1.55 -8.65
C ILE A 313 -3.32 2.64 -9.34
N PRO A 314 -2.58 2.36 -10.44
CA PRO A 314 -1.85 3.41 -11.14
C PRO A 314 -2.78 4.46 -11.76
N MET A 315 -3.98 4.07 -12.18
CA MET A 315 -5.00 4.99 -12.69
C MET A 315 -5.47 5.96 -11.59
N MET A 316 -5.84 5.46 -10.41
CA MET A 316 -6.21 6.29 -9.25
C MET A 316 -5.08 7.25 -8.85
N ARG A 317 -3.81 6.81 -8.91
CA ARG A 317 -2.67 7.69 -8.61
C ARG A 317 -2.58 8.85 -9.60
N GLY A 318 -2.77 8.60 -10.89
CA GLY A 318 -2.80 9.67 -11.91
C GLY A 318 -3.94 10.67 -11.68
N MET A 319 -5.12 10.16 -11.30
CA MET A 319 -6.28 11.00 -10.98
C MET A 319 -6.08 11.85 -9.72
N PHE A 320 -5.27 11.40 -8.75
CA PHE A 320 -4.99 12.17 -7.54
C PHE A 320 -4.26 13.49 -7.82
N ASP A 321 -3.31 13.49 -8.78
CA ASP A 321 -2.61 14.70 -9.20
C ASP A 321 -3.59 15.72 -9.81
N GLU A 322 -4.60 15.24 -10.55
CA GLU A 322 -5.67 16.07 -11.11
C GLU A 322 -6.60 16.63 -10.04
N VAL A 323 -6.93 15.84 -9.01
CA VAL A 323 -7.70 16.31 -7.85
C VAL A 323 -6.94 17.40 -7.10
N ILE A 324 -5.62 17.29 -6.93
CA ILE A 324 -4.81 18.35 -6.33
C ILE A 324 -4.87 19.63 -7.18
N ASN A 325 -4.69 19.52 -8.50
CA ASN A 325 -4.77 20.66 -9.41
C ASN A 325 -6.15 21.34 -9.35
N PHE A 326 -7.22 20.55 -9.25
CA PHE A 326 -8.57 21.05 -9.02
C PHE A 326 -8.71 21.76 -7.67
N LEU A 327 -8.20 21.18 -6.58
CA LEU A 327 -8.27 21.79 -5.25
C LEU A 327 -7.55 23.14 -5.20
N ILE A 328 -6.45 23.30 -5.95
CA ILE A 328 -5.76 24.59 -6.10
C ILE A 328 -6.67 25.63 -6.78
N PHE A 329 -7.40 25.23 -7.82
CA PHE A 329 -8.35 26.11 -8.51
C PHE A 329 -9.61 26.42 -7.67
N TYR A 330 -10.08 25.45 -6.89
CA TYR A 330 -11.25 25.58 -6.02
C TYR A 330 -10.96 26.42 -4.76
N ALA A 331 -9.74 26.37 -4.22
CA ALA A 331 -9.39 26.99 -2.94
C ALA A 331 -9.77 28.48 -2.83
N PRO A 332 -9.53 29.36 -3.83
CA PRO A 332 -9.94 30.77 -3.74
C PRO A 332 -11.44 30.96 -3.55
N PHE A 333 -12.26 30.14 -4.21
CA PHE A 333 -13.72 30.20 -4.08
C PHE A 333 -14.16 29.69 -2.69
N GLN A 334 -13.56 28.60 -2.24
CA GLN A 334 -13.81 28.06 -0.90
C GLN A 334 -13.53 29.12 0.19
N PHE A 335 -12.36 29.75 0.15
CA PHE A 335 -12.04 30.83 1.10
C PHE A 335 -12.96 32.04 0.92
N GLY A 336 -13.21 32.48 -0.31
CA GLY A 336 -14.08 33.63 -0.60
C GLY A 336 -15.49 33.47 -0.05
N TYR A 337 -16.14 32.33 -0.30
CA TYR A 337 -17.47 32.04 0.24
C TYR A 337 -17.46 31.83 1.76
N SER A 338 -16.42 31.19 2.31
CA SER A 338 -16.28 31.01 3.76
C SER A 338 -16.23 32.35 4.50
N PHE A 339 -15.47 33.31 3.98
CA PHE A 339 -15.42 34.67 4.52
C PHE A 339 -16.75 35.41 4.33
N ALA A 340 -17.38 35.28 3.15
CA ALA A 340 -18.66 35.93 2.87
C ALA A 340 -19.76 35.45 3.82
N TYR A 341 -19.87 34.14 4.07
CA TYR A 341 -20.84 33.59 5.03
C TYR A 341 -20.50 33.96 6.46
N PHE A 342 -19.22 33.93 6.85
CA PHE A 342 -18.82 34.37 8.19
C PHE A 342 -19.24 35.82 8.46
N VAL A 343 -19.02 36.73 7.50
CA VAL A 343 -19.44 38.14 7.62
C VAL A 343 -20.96 38.27 7.61
N LEU A 344 -21.67 37.52 6.75
CA LEU A 344 -23.13 37.54 6.66
C LEU A 344 -23.80 37.18 8.00
N PHE A 345 -23.24 36.20 8.72
CA PHE A 345 -23.79 35.68 9.97
C PHE A 345 -23.07 36.16 11.24
N GLN A 346 -22.12 37.08 11.15
CA GLN A 346 -21.28 37.53 12.28
C GLN A 346 -22.09 38.06 13.48
N ASN A 347 -23.27 38.62 13.23
CA ASN A 347 -24.17 39.17 14.26
C ASN A 347 -25.44 38.33 14.48
N THR A 348 -25.49 37.12 13.95
CA THR A 348 -26.65 36.21 14.06
C THR A 348 -26.30 35.06 15.01
N SER A 349 -27.27 34.53 15.75
CA SER A 349 -27.08 33.41 16.70
C SER A 349 -26.93 32.03 16.02
N VAL A 350 -26.47 31.97 14.76
CA VAL A 350 -26.34 30.72 14.01
C VAL A 350 -24.99 30.06 14.29
N GLU A 351 -25.01 28.92 14.99
CA GLU A 351 -23.79 28.19 15.38
C GLU A 351 -22.91 27.76 14.20
N LYS A 352 -23.53 27.34 13.08
CA LYS A 352 -22.83 26.80 11.89
C LYS A 352 -21.91 27.81 11.19
N TYR A 353 -22.11 29.11 11.41
CA TYR A 353 -21.32 30.19 10.83
C TYR A 353 -20.67 31.11 11.87
N SER A 354 -20.71 30.72 13.16
CA SER A 354 -20.26 31.58 14.26
C SER A 354 -18.74 31.78 14.34
N THR A 355 -17.97 30.85 13.77
CA THR A 355 -16.51 30.92 13.69
C THR A 355 -16.03 30.65 12.27
N LEU A 356 -14.88 31.21 11.90
CA LEU A 356 -14.29 31.02 10.57
C LEU A 356 -14.09 29.52 10.21
N PRO A 357 -13.61 28.63 11.11
CA PRO A 357 -13.49 27.20 10.79
C PRO A 357 -14.83 26.50 10.57
N GLN A 358 -15.88 26.90 11.30
CA GLN A 358 -17.22 26.35 11.11
C GLN A 358 -17.82 26.83 9.78
N SER A 359 -17.70 28.13 9.45
CA SER A 359 -18.09 28.67 8.15
C SER A 359 -17.35 27.98 7.00
N PHE A 360 -16.05 27.72 7.19
CA PHE A 360 -15.25 26.97 6.22
C PHE A 360 -15.76 25.55 6.02
N THR A 361 -16.02 24.84 7.12
CA THR A 361 -16.55 23.46 7.07
C THR A 361 -17.90 23.42 6.37
N THR A 362 -18.84 24.30 6.76
CA THR A 362 -20.17 24.37 6.16
C THR A 362 -20.10 24.73 4.68
N THR A 363 -19.22 25.66 4.28
CA THR A 363 -19.00 26.00 2.86
C THR A 363 -18.42 24.83 2.07
N PHE A 364 -17.50 24.07 2.67
CA PHE A 364 -16.94 22.87 2.04
C PHE A 364 -18.01 21.79 1.83
N LEU A 365 -18.95 21.63 2.76
CA LEU A 365 -20.05 20.68 2.61
C LEU A 365 -20.99 21.03 1.44
N VAL A 366 -21.08 22.30 1.03
CA VAL A 366 -21.81 22.71 -0.18
C VAL A 366 -21.19 22.11 -1.44
N LEU A 367 -19.85 21.97 -1.53
CA LEU A 367 -19.20 21.24 -2.63
C LEU A 367 -19.70 19.79 -2.73
N LEU A 368 -20.01 19.15 -1.60
CA LEU A 368 -20.54 17.79 -1.54
C LEU A 368 -22.07 17.72 -1.76
N GLY A 369 -22.71 18.84 -2.06
CA GLY A 369 -24.16 18.94 -2.27
C GLY A 369 -24.99 19.03 -0.99
N GLN A 370 -24.36 19.14 0.19
CA GLN A 370 -25.07 19.36 1.45
C GLN A 370 -25.36 20.85 1.62
N ILE A 371 -26.57 21.26 1.21
CA ILE A 371 -27.03 22.65 1.30
C ILE A 371 -28.05 22.76 2.43
N ASP A 372 -27.69 23.51 3.46
CA ASP A 372 -28.59 23.81 4.58
C ASP A 372 -29.25 25.19 4.37
N LEU A 373 -30.58 25.21 4.32
CA LEU A 373 -31.38 26.43 4.09
C LEU A 373 -31.80 27.12 5.38
N GLU A 374 -31.86 26.39 6.51
CA GLU A 374 -32.39 26.91 7.79
C GLU A 374 -31.68 28.21 8.25
N PRO A 375 -30.34 28.33 8.15
CA PRO A 375 -29.65 29.57 8.50
C PRO A 375 -30.09 30.77 7.67
N PHE A 376 -30.35 30.57 6.38
CA PHE A 376 -30.70 31.65 5.46
C PHE A 376 -32.16 32.09 5.63
N GLU A 377 -33.05 31.18 6.02
CA GLU A 377 -34.45 31.48 6.36
C GLU A 377 -34.56 32.25 7.68
N SER A 378 -33.61 32.07 8.60
CA SER A 378 -33.59 32.74 9.90
C SER A 378 -33.11 34.21 9.86
N LEU A 379 -32.74 34.74 8.69
CA LEU A 379 -32.24 36.11 8.55
C LEU A 379 -33.35 37.17 8.69
N GLU A 380 -33.27 38.01 9.72
CA GLU A 380 -34.30 39.03 10.02
C GLU A 380 -34.42 40.14 8.97
N SER A 381 -33.33 40.45 8.25
CA SER A 381 -33.29 41.53 7.26
C SER A 381 -33.56 41.02 5.85
N ASN A 382 -34.59 41.56 5.19
CA ASN A 382 -34.92 41.26 3.79
C ASN A 382 -33.73 41.45 2.83
N THR A 383 -32.85 42.42 3.10
CA THR A 383 -31.67 42.66 2.25
C THR A 383 -30.61 41.58 2.45
N LEU A 384 -30.36 41.17 3.70
CA LEU A 384 -29.42 40.09 4.02
C LEU A 384 -29.96 38.74 3.53
N TYR A 385 -31.26 38.51 3.62
CA TYR A 385 -31.94 37.34 3.06
C TYR A 385 -31.68 37.21 1.55
N VAL A 386 -31.95 38.26 0.77
CA VAL A 386 -31.74 38.23 -0.69
C VAL A 386 -30.26 38.03 -1.05
N ILE A 387 -29.35 38.71 -0.35
CA ILE A 387 -27.90 38.56 -0.58
C ILE A 387 -27.44 37.15 -0.20
N GLY A 388 -27.94 36.59 0.91
CA GLY A 388 -27.61 35.26 1.38
C GLY A 388 -28.00 34.17 0.38
N TYR A 389 -29.24 34.23 -0.13
CA TYR A 389 -29.68 33.31 -1.18
C TYR A 389 -28.96 33.53 -2.50
N ALA A 390 -28.61 34.77 -2.87
CA ALA A 390 -27.81 35.03 -4.06
C ALA A 390 -26.38 34.45 -3.93
N LEU A 391 -25.77 34.58 -2.75
CA LEU A 391 -24.47 33.96 -2.44
C LEU A 391 -24.57 32.43 -2.47
N LEU A 392 -25.61 31.85 -1.87
CA LEU A 392 -25.84 30.40 -1.89
C LEU A 392 -26.07 29.86 -3.30
N ALA A 393 -26.92 30.53 -4.09
CA ALA A 393 -27.20 30.16 -5.47
C ALA A 393 -25.93 30.27 -6.34
N SER A 394 -25.15 31.35 -6.18
CA SER A 394 -23.89 31.51 -6.91
C SER A 394 -22.84 30.47 -6.50
N ASN A 395 -22.74 30.14 -5.20
CA ASN A 395 -21.85 29.11 -4.69
C ASN A 395 -22.22 27.74 -5.29
N GLY A 396 -23.49 27.34 -5.20
CA GLY A 396 -23.98 26.11 -5.81
C GLY A 396 -23.75 26.06 -7.32
N PHE A 397 -24.04 27.14 -8.04
CA PHE A 397 -23.81 27.18 -9.49
C PHE A 397 -22.32 27.08 -9.86
N ILE A 398 -21.46 27.91 -9.25
CA ILE A 398 -20.04 27.94 -9.59
C ILE A 398 -19.35 26.65 -9.15
N VAL A 399 -19.60 26.17 -7.94
CA VAL A 399 -18.88 25.03 -7.37
C VAL A 399 -19.44 23.70 -7.90
N ILE A 400 -20.76 23.52 -7.86
CA ILE A 400 -21.38 22.25 -8.26
C ILE A 400 -21.55 22.17 -9.78
N VAL A 401 -22.10 23.21 -10.42
CA VAL A 401 -22.42 23.12 -11.86
C VAL A 401 -21.19 23.39 -12.74
N LEU A 402 -20.34 24.35 -12.39
CA LEU A 402 -19.16 24.63 -13.22
C LEU A 402 -17.96 23.77 -12.80
N GLN A 403 -17.52 23.90 -11.55
CA GLN A 403 -16.24 23.32 -11.13
C GLN A 403 -16.25 21.79 -11.04
N LEU A 404 -17.27 21.16 -10.45
CA LEU A 404 -17.35 19.69 -10.42
C LEU A 404 -17.51 19.09 -11.82
N ASN A 405 -18.28 19.71 -12.72
CA ASN A 405 -18.41 19.21 -14.09
C ASN A 405 -17.09 19.32 -14.86
N ILE A 406 -16.29 20.38 -14.64
CA ILE A 406 -14.94 20.49 -15.20
C ILE A 406 -14.03 19.39 -14.62
N LEU A 407 -14.10 19.12 -13.31
CA LEU A 407 -13.33 18.02 -12.69
C LEU A 407 -13.68 16.67 -13.33
N VAL A 408 -14.98 16.36 -13.46
CA VAL A 408 -15.43 15.12 -14.10
C VAL A 408 -14.96 15.01 -15.54
N ALA A 409 -15.01 16.11 -16.31
CA ALA A 409 -14.53 16.14 -17.68
C ALA A 409 -13.01 15.91 -17.77
N MET A 410 -12.22 16.55 -16.91
CA MET A 410 -10.77 16.35 -16.83
C MET A 410 -10.44 14.89 -16.49
N MET A 411 -11.10 14.33 -15.47
CA MET A 411 -10.89 12.94 -15.03
C MET A 411 -11.31 11.93 -16.11
N THR A 412 -12.37 12.20 -16.86
CA THR A 412 -12.81 11.30 -17.95
C THR A 412 -11.78 11.25 -19.08
N ASN A 413 -11.29 12.42 -19.51
CA ASN A 413 -10.27 12.49 -20.55
C ASN A 413 -8.96 11.83 -20.11
N SER A 414 -8.55 12.05 -18.86
CA SER A 414 -7.31 11.47 -18.34
C SER A 414 -7.41 9.97 -18.12
N ILE A 415 -8.57 9.43 -17.72
CA ILE A 415 -8.82 7.99 -17.60
C ILE A 415 -8.57 7.30 -18.94
N ASP A 416 -9.09 7.85 -20.03
CA ASP A 416 -8.96 7.24 -21.36
C ASP A 416 -7.51 7.26 -21.87
N GLU A 417 -6.80 8.37 -21.68
CA GLU A 417 -5.37 8.48 -22.00
C GLU A 417 -4.53 7.54 -21.13
N ASN A 418 -4.83 7.47 -19.83
CA ASN A 418 -4.06 6.71 -18.87
C ASN A 418 -4.38 5.22 -18.89
N LYS A 419 -5.49 4.74 -19.45
CA LYS A 419 -5.86 3.32 -19.44
C LYS A 419 -4.81 2.42 -20.08
N SER A 420 -4.27 2.83 -21.23
CA SER A 420 -3.23 2.08 -21.92
C SER A 420 -1.93 2.05 -21.11
N LYS A 421 -1.55 3.18 -20.51
CA LYS A 421 -0.40 3.35 -19.62
C LYS A 421 -0.55 2.57 -18.32
N ALA A 422 -1.75 2.54 -17.74
CA ALA A 422 -2.10 1.84 -16.51
C ALA A 422 -1.92 0.32 -16.67
N LYS A 423 -2.29 -0.25 -17.83
CA LYS A 423 -2.00 -1.66 -18.13
C LYS A 423 -0.50 -1.96 -18.20
N ARG A 424 0.31 -1.03 -18.73
CA ARG A 424 1.77 -1.17 -18.75
C ARG A 424 2.35 -1.08 -17.34
N GLN A 425 1.83 -0.14 -16.55
CA GLN A 425 2.22 0.05 -15.16
C GLN A 425 1.82 -1.15 -14.30
N ALA A 426 0.66 -1.78 -14.53
CA ALA A 426 0.24 -2.98 -13.81
C ALA A 426 1.23 -4.16 -13.99
N LEU A 427 1.73 -4.37 -15.22
CA LEU A 427 2.75 -5.40 -15.46
C LEU A 427 4.07 -5.07 -14.74
N LEU A 428 4.47 -3.80 -14.76
CA LEU A 428 5.66 -3.33 -14.04
C LEU A 428 5.50 -3.50 -12.53
N SER A 429 4.33 -3.13 -12.02
CA SER A 429 3.87 -3.29 -10.65
C SER A 429 3.95 -4.76 -10.18
N PHE A 430 3.48 -5.69 -11.00
CA PHE A 430 3.61 -7.11 -10.75
C PHE A 430 5.08 -7.57 -10.71
N ALA A 431 5.90 -7.13 -11.68
CA ALA A 431 7.33 -7.42 -11.69
C ALA A 431 8.06 -6.83 -10.46
N LEU A 432 7.66 -5.65 -10.00
CA LEU A 432 8.16 -5.03 -8.78
C LEU A 432 7.77 -5.85 -7.55
N CYS A 433 6.53 -6.35 -7.46
CA CYS A 433 6.10 -7.22 -6.36
C CYS A 433 6.98 -8.48 -6.24
N ILE A 434 7.32 -9.09 -7.38
CA ILE A 434 8.25 -10.24 -7.41
C ILE A 434 9.65 -9.81 -6.98
N MET A 435 10.16 -8.68 -7.45
CA MET A 435 11.46 -8.17 -7.04
C MET A 435 11.50 -7.84 -5.54
N ARG A 436 10.44 -7.28 -4.96
CA ARG A 436 10.34 -7.07 -3.50
C ARG A 436 10.45 -8.39 -2.75
N SER A 437 9.69 -9.40 -3.19
CA SER A 437 9.74 -10.75 -2.63
C SER A 437 11.14 -11.36 -2.74
N GLU A 438 11.85 -11.10 -3.85
CA GLU A 438 13.23 -11.55 -4.09
C GLU A 438 14.23 -10.86 -3.15
N LYS A 439 14.08 -9.55 -2.92
CA LYS A 439 14.89 -8.78 -1.95
C LYS A 439 14.73 -9.31 -0.53
N THR A 440 13.50 -9.60 -0.10
CA THR A 440 13.21 -10.10 1.26
C THR A 440 13.68 -11.54 1.47
N ARG A 441 13.54 -12.41 0.45
CA ARG A 441 13.91 -13.83 0.54
C ARG A 441 15.43 -14.05 0.41
N GLY A 442 16.12 -13.16 -0.30
CA GLY A 442 17.45 -13.42 -0.83
C GLY A 442 17.41 -14.31 -2.08
N LEU A 443 18.42 -14.16 -2.94
CA LEU A 443 18.53 -14.93 -4.18
C LEU A 443 18.74 -16.42 -3.87
N LYS A 444 17.86 -17.29 -4.38
CA LYS A 444 18.06 -18.74 -4.40
C LYS A 444 18.07 -19.21 -5.85
N PRO A 445 19.09 -19.98 -6.30
CA PRO A 445 19.11 -20.50 -7.65
C PRO A 445 17.98 -21.50 -7.88
N LEU A 446 17.45 -21.54 -9.11
CA LEU A 446 16.47 -22.53 -9.56
C LEU A 446 16.98 -23.96 -9.26
N SER A 447 16.19 -24.74 -8.52
CA SER A 447 16.57 -26.13 -8.21
C SER A 447 16.50 -26.99 -9.48
N MET A 448 17.46 -27.89 -9.68
CA MET A 448 17.58 -28.72 -10.90
C MET A 448 16.42 -29.72 -11.14
N GLY A 449 15.43 -29.80 -10.25
CA GLY A 449 14.39 -30.85 -10.26
C GLY A 449 12.95 -30.42 -10.58
N SER A 450 12.65 -29.13 -10.77
CA SER A 450 11.27 -28.66 -11.00
C SER A 450 10.80 -28.70 -12.47
N THR A 451 11.66 -29.14 -13.40
CA THR A 451 11.42 -29.03 -14.85
C THR A 451 10.94 -30.30 -15.55
N GLU A 452 10.76 -31.44 -14.86
CA GLU A 452 10.15 -32.63 -15.51
C GLU A 452 8.61 -32.59 -15.55
N SER A 453 7.96 -31.67 -14.81
CA SER A 453 6.48 -31.62 -14.74
C SER A 453 5.81 -30.61 -15.68
N THR A 454 6.58 -29.81 -16.45
CA THR A 454 6.02 -28.76 -17.33
C THR A 454 6.11 -29.06 -18.83
N SER A 455 6.52 -30.27 -19.22
CA SER A 455 6.36 -30.76 -20.59
C SER A 455 5.13 -31.66 -20.69
N LEU A 456 3.93 -31.06 -20.71
CA LEU A 456 2.70 -31.62 -21.31
C LEU A 456 1.67 -30.53 -21.58
#